data_AF-A0A931N1C1-F1
#
_entry.id   AF-A0A931N1C1-F1
#
_cell.length_a   1.000
_cell.length_b   1.000
_cell.length_c   1.000
_cell.angle_alpha   90.00
_cell.angle_beta   90.00
_cell.angle_gamma   90.00
#
_symmetry.space_group_name_H-M   'P 1'
#
loop_
_entity.id
_entity.type
_entity.pdbx_description
1 polymer ?
#
loop_
_entity_poly.entity_id
_entity_poly.type
_entity_poly.pdbx_seq_one_letter_code
_entity_poly.pdbx_strand_id
1 'polypeptide(L)'
;MAVRHSRYRDPTVTLPPDVHGRAPATTPLRRRPATTGTFRHVVAEGERLDQLAYRYYEESTAWWRICDANAAFLSPLELLGQEPVFTVRIPLLGLDIGPAPDWRAVVGALTAIVGVEDVAVAEDIEYVAAAAGFAREVFERALVVRCNRTLVTIGVLLAAIRDAGLSGGTPVETGRLGREIVIPPPSAV
;
A
#
# COMPACT_ATOMS: atom_id res chain seq x y z
N MET A 1 13.43 31.29 3.45
CA MET A 1 14.69 31.01 2.72
C MET A 1 14.43 29.83 1.79
N ALA A 2 14.25 30.06 0.49
CA ALA A 2 13.98 28.98 -0.46
C ALA A 2 15.27 28.18 -0.70
N VAL A 3 15.23 26.88 -0.43
CA VAL A 3 16.37 25.97 -0.62
C VAL A 3 16.73 25.95 -2.11
N ARG A 4 18.04 25.97 -2.43
CA ARG A 4 18.58 26.07 -3.79
C ARG A 4 18.01 25.01 -4.76
N HIS A 5 17.55 23.89 -4.23
CA HIS A 5 17.01 22.73 -4.96
C HIS A 5 15.50 22.50 -4.71
N SER A 6 14.78 23.51 -4.21
CA SER A 6 13.34 23.42 -3.97
C SER A 6 12.55 23.26 -5.28
N ARG A 7 11.59 22.34 -5.26
CA ARG A 7 10.59 22.12 -6.33
C ARG A 7 9.84 23.39 -6.74
N TYR A 8 9.71 24.35 -5.82
CA TYR A 8 8.99 25.62 -6.02
C TYR A 8 9.89 26.84 -5.93
N ARG A 9 11.17 26.71 -6.32
CA ARG A 9 12.10 27.83 -6.23
C ARG A 9 11.70 29.00 -7.14
N ASP A 10 11.27 28.71 -8.37
CA ASP A 10 10.90 29.73 -9.37
C ASP A 10 9.46 29.54 -9.91
N PRO A 11 8.40 29.66 -9.08
CA PRO A 11 7.04 29.59 -9.57
C PRO A 11 6.62 30.97 -10.06
N THR A 12 6.79 31.25 -11.36
CA THR A 12 6.20 32.45 -11.96
C THR A 12 5.08 32.05 -12.88
N VAL A 13 3.82 32.32 -12.51
CA VAL A 13 2.72 32.43 -13.49
C VAL A 13 1.76 33.54 -13.10
N THR A 14 1.57 34.46 -14.05
CA THR A 14 0.50 35.43 -14.07
C THR A 14 -0.53 34.93 -15.08
N LEU A 15 -1.77 34.71 -14.65
CA LEU A 15 -2.87 34.44 -15.57
C LEU A 15 -3.29 35.75 -16.28
N PRO A 16 -3.92 35.66 -17.47
CA PRO A 16 -4.61 36.80 -18.06
C PRO A 16 -5.64 37.37 -17.06
N PRO A 17 -5.82 38.70 -16.99
CA PRO A 17 -6.80 39.30 -16.10
C PRO A 17 -8.21 38.75 -16.36
N ASP A 18 -8.97 38.56 -15.29
CA ASP A 18 -10.38 38.17 -15.36
C ASP A 18 -11.24 39.26 -16.02
N VAL A 19 -12.52 38.96 -16.23
CA VAL A 19 -13.50 39.90 -16.82
C VAL A 19 -13.69 41.18 -15.99
N HIS A 20 -13.15 41.22 -14.77
CA HIS A 20 -13.16 42.34 -13.84
C HIS A 20 -11.77 43.01 -13.69
N GLY A 21 -10.80 42.66 -14.54
CA GLY A 21 -9.45 43.23 -14.52
C GLY A 21 -8.54 42.72 -13.40
N ARG A 22 -8.95 41.70 -12.64
CA ARG A 22 -8.13 41.10 -11.57
C ARG A 22 -7.24 40.01 -12.17
N ALA A 23 -5.95 40.06 -11.88
CA ALA A 23 -5.00 39.01 -12.21
C ALA A 23 -4.47 38.37 -10.92
N PRO A 24 -5.20 37.43 -10.30
CA PRO A 24 -4.69 36.74 -9.12
C PRO A 24 -3.41 35.97 -9.48
N ALA A 25 -2.39 36.10 -8.64
CA ALA A 25 -1.18 35.29 -8.77
C ALA A 25 -1.53 33.83 -8.51
N THR A 26 -1.29 32.96 -9.50
CA THR A 26 -1.57 31.52 -9.39
C THR A 26 -0.34 30.71 -9.74
N THR A 27 -0.09 29.64 -9.00
CA THR A 27 0.94 28.66 -9.35
C THR A 27 0.40 27.72 -10.43
N PRO A 28 1.08 27.51 -11.56
CA PRO A 28 0.58 26.61 -12.60
C PRO A 28 0.65 25.17 -12.13
N LEU A 29 -0.23 24.33 -12.70
CA LEU A 29 -0.09 22.90 -12.55
C LEU A 29 1.22 22.44 -13.22
N ARG A 30 2.15 21.91 -12.43
CA ARG A 30 3.40 21.33 -12.94
C ARG A 30 3.10 20.05 -13.72
N ARG A 31 3.58 19.97 -14.97
CA ARG A 31 3.65 18.69 -15.69
C ARG A 31 4.77 17.83 -15.11
N ARG A 32 4.46 16.57 -14.79
CA ARG A 32 5.47 15.59 -14.34
C ARG A 32 6.33 15.18 -15.54
N PRO A 33 7.67 15.23 -15.45
CA PRO A 33 8.53 14.70 -16.51
C PRO A 33 8.37 13.18 -16.60
N ALA A 34 8.49 12.63 -17.81
CA ALA A 34 8.61 11.19 -18.00
C ALA A 34 9.99 10.77 -17.47
N THR A 35 10.03 10.27 -16.24
CA THR A 35 11.27 9.91 -15.58
C THR A 35 11.59 8.45 -15.88
N THR A 36 12.62 8.19 -16.69
CA THR A 36 13.13 6.85 -16.92
C THR A 36 13.91 6.40 -15.68
N GLY A 37 13.38 5.41 -14.98
CA GLY A 37 14.03 4.79 -13.83
C GLY A 37 15.15 3.85 -14.23
N THR A 38 16.36 4.05 -13.73
CA THR A 38 17.48 3.12 -13.91
C THR A 38 17.72 2.22 -12.70
N PHE A 39 17.32 2.62 -11.49
CA PHE A 39 17.53 1.84 -10.27
C PHE A 39 16.21 1.51 -9.57
N ARG A 40 16.13 0.32 -8.98
CA ARG A 40 14.98 -0.15 -8.19
C ARG A 40 15.40 -0.39 -6.74
N HIS A 41 14.68 0.21 -5.80
CA HIS A 41 14.87 0.04 -4.37
C HIS A 41 13.71 -0.72 -3.77
N VAL A 42 13.97 -1.75 -2.96
CA VAL A 42 12.94 -2.48 -2.23
C VAL A 42 12.66 -1.74 -0.92
N VAL A 43 11.43 -1.26 -0.76
CA VAL A 43 11.04 -0.51 0.44
C VAL A 43 11.02 -1.45 1.64
N ALA A 44 11.80 -1.10 2.66
CA ALA A 44 11.82 -1.77 3.95
C ALA A 44 10.91 -1.06 4.97
N GLU A 45 10.51 -1.79 6.02
CA GLU A 45 9.70 -1.24 7.09
C GLU A 45 10.43 -0.07 7.79
N GLY A 46 9.69 1.00 8.09
CA GLY A 46 10.21 2.17 8.80
C GLY A 46 11.06 3.12 7.95
N GLU A 47 11.32 2.82 6.67
CA GLU A 47 12.01 3.76 5.79
C GLU A 47 11.19 5.03 5.57
N ARG A 48 11.90 6.14 5.42
CA ARG A 48 11.31 7.45 5.12
C ARG A 48 11.87 8.01 3.82
N LEU A 49 11.04 8.73 3.09
CA LEU A 49 11.38 9.29 1.78
C LEU A 49 12.51 10.33 1.82
N ASP A 50 12.60 11.11 2.90
CA ASP A 50 13.70 12.05 3.15
C ASP A 50 15.04 11.33 3.39
N GLN A 51 15.03 10.20 4.12
CA GLN A 51 16.19 9.35 4.33
C GLN A 51 16.63 8.66 3.03
N LEU A 52 15.69 8.17 2.23
CA LEU A 52 15.98 7.60 0.91
C LEU A 52 16.58 8.66 -0.02
N ALA A 53 16.01 9.87 -0.03
CA ALA A 53 16.56 10.97 -0.83
C ALA A 53 17.99 11.34 -0.41
N TYR A 54 18.26 11.38 0.90
CA TYR A 54 19.61 11.59 1.40
C TYR A 54 20.56 10.45 1.01
N ARG A 55 20.11 9.19 1.09
CA ARG A 55 20.90 8.01 0.70
C ARG A 55 21.31 8.02 -0.77
N TYR A 56 20.40 8.45 -1.66
CA TYR A 56 20.62 8.38 -3.12
C TYR A 56 21.10 9.68 -3.75
N TYR A 57 20.84 10.84 -3.13
CA TYR A 57 21.15 12.15 -3.69
C TYR A 57 21.99 13.04 -2.76
N GLU A 58 22.32 12.57 -1.55
CA GLU A 58 22.94 13.38 -0.49
C GLU A 58 22.13 14.64 -0.12
N GLU A 59 20.85 14.65 -0.48
CA GLU A 59 19.93 15.77 -0.32
C GLU A 59 18.55 15.27 0.13
N SER A 60 18.23 15.46 1.40
CA SER A 60 16.98 14.99 1.99
C SER A 60 15.74 15.69 1.42
N THR A 61 15.88 16.92 0.93
CA THR A 61 14.78 17.68 0.32
C THR A 61 14.45 17.22 -1.11
N ALA A 62 15.26 16.34 -1.72
CA ALA A 62 15.06 15.83 -3.07
C ALA A 62 14.08 14.64 -3.17
N TRP A 63 13.39 14.29 -2.08
CA TRP A 63 12.42 13.19 -2.02
C TRP A 63 11.30 13.26 -3.07
N TRP A 64 10.93 14.47 -3.49
CA TRP A 64 9.92 14.69 -4.53
C TRP A 64 10.32 14.09 -5.89
N ARG A 65 11.62 13.89 -6.15
CA ARG A 65 12.10 13.22 -7.37
C ARG A 65 11.71 11.75 -7.39
N ILE A 66 11.78 11.09 -6.23
CA ILE A 66 11.34 9.69 -6.07
C ILE A 66 9.83 9.60 -6.33
N CYS A 67 9.05 10.55 -5.79
CA CYS A 67 7.61 10.60 -6.04
C CYS A 67 7.27 10.85 -7.53
N ASP A 68 7.94 11.82 -8.17
CA ASP A 68 7.71 12.13 -9.59
C ASP A 68 8.08 10.93 -10.50
N ALA A 69 9.03 10.08 -10.11
CA ALA A 69 9.42 8.88 -10.85
C ALA A 69 8.44 7.69 -10.68
N ASN A 70 7.66 7.67 -9.60
CA ASN A 70 6.71 6.61 -9.30
C ASN A 70 5.27 7.13 -9.43
N ALA A 71 4.96 7.68 -10.60
CA ALA A 71 3.71 8.40 -10.88
C ALA A 71 2.42 7.57 -10.77
N ALA A 72 2.55 6.25 -10.69
CA ALA A 72 1.44 5.32 -10.44
C ALA A 72 0.82 5.49 -9.04
N PHE A 73 1.58 6.03 -8.08
CA PHE A 73 1.10 6.30 -6.73
C PHE A 73 0.64 7.76 -6.61
N LEU A 74 -0.45 7.94 -5.89
CA LEU A 74 -1.05 9.25 -5.65
C LEU A 74 -0.46 9.92 -4.41
N SER A 75 0.04 9.14 -3.44
CA SER A 75 0.60 9.67 -2.21
C SER A 75 2.02 9.17 -1.90
N PRO A 76 2.85 9.98 -1.23
CA PRO A 76 4.16 9.55 -0.71
C PRO A 76 4.07 8.39 0.30
N LEU A 77 2.97 8.30 1.06
CA LEU A 77 2.76 7.24 2.05
C LEU A 77 2.44 5.91 1.39
N GLU A 78 1.63 5.93 0.33
CA GLU A 78 1.34 4.78 -0.53
C GLU A 78 2.64 4.19 -1.09
N LEU A 79 3.56 5.04 -1.55
CA LEU A 79 4.86 4.63 -2.06
C LEU A 79 5.67 3.82 -1.02
N LEU A 80 5.56 4.18 0.26
CA LEU A 80 6.22 3.52 1.39
C LEU A 80 5.41 2.37 2.04
N GLY A 81 4.17 2.14 1.60
CA GLY A 81 3.25 1.22 2.28
C GLY A 81 2.85 1.68 3.69
N GLN A 82 2.91 2.98 3.97
CA GLN A 82 2.62 3.60 5.27
C GLN A 82 1.23 4.23 5.33
N GLU A 83 0.30 3.77 4.50
CA GLU A 83 -1.06 4.30 4.52
C GLU A 83 -1.78 3.92 5.82
N PRO A 84 -2.65 4.79 6.35
CA PRO A 84 -3.40 4.49 7.57
C PRO A 84 -4.27 3.25 7.43
N VAL A 85 -4.79 3.01 6.22
CA VAL A 85 -5.60 1.86 5.86
C VAL A 85 -4.72 0.86 5.12
N PHE A 86 -4.73 -0.39 5.56
CA PHE A 86 -4.00 -1.47 4.93
C PHE A 86 -4.87 -2.72 4.80
N THR A 87 -4.43 -3.65 3.97
CA THR A 87 -5.10 -4.94 3.77
C THR A 87 -4.18 -6.05 4.23
N VAL A 88 -4.70 -6.93 5.08
CA VAL A 88 -4.01 -8.13 5.55
C VAL A 88 -4.75 -9.36 5.06
N ARG A 89 -3.99 -10.31 4.51
CA ARG A 89 -4.47 -11.65 4.17
C ARG A 89 -4.06 -12.60 5.28
N ILE A 90 -5.04 -13.27 5.87
CA ILE A 90 -4.86 -14.24 6.97
C ILE A 90 -5.29 -15.60 6.44
N PRO A 91 -4.35 -16.52 6.11
CA PRO A 91 -4.68 -17.89 5.74
C PRO A 91 -5.48 -18.57 6.85
N LEU A 92 -6.43 -19.42 6.50
CA LEU A 92 -7.21 -20.19 7.47
C LEU A 92 -6.70 -21.63 7.51
N LEU A 93 -6.44 -22.12 8.71
CA LEU A 93 -5.86 -23.42 8.95
C LEU A 93 -6.94 -24.42 9.40
N GLY A 94 -6.75 -25.69 9.05
CA GLY A 94 -7.54 -26.81 9.58
C GLY A 94 -8.96 -26.92 9.01
N LEU A 95 -9.28 -26.20 7.92
CA LEU A 95 -10.61 -26.23 7.31
C LEU A 95 -10.96 -27.55 6.60
N ASP A 96 -9.96 -28.39 6.33
CA ASP A 96 -10.15 -29.71 5.72
C ASP A 96 -10.72 -30.75 6.70
N ILE A 97 -10.71 -30.44 8.00
CA ILE A 97 -11.03 -31.37 9.07
C ILE A 97 -12.12 -30.76 9.97
N GLY A 98 -13.39 -30.93 9.61
CA GLY A 98 -14.50 -30.49 10.44
C GLY A 98 -15.76 -30.07 9.67
N PRO A 99 -16.79 -29.60 10.40
CA PRO A 99 -17.96 -28.99 9.78
C PRO A 99 -17.58 -27.70 9.05
N ALA A 100 -18.39 -27.33 8.05
CA ALA A 100 -18.22 -26.07 7.34
C ALA A 100 -18.25 -24.90 8.34
N PRO A 101 -17.33 -23.93 8.22
CA PRO A 101 -17.25 -22.83 9.16
C PRO A 101 -18.45 -21.89 9.06
N ASP A 102 -18.85 -21.30 10.18
CA ASP A 102 -19.85 -20.24 10.20
C ASP A 102 -19.20 -18.92 9.78
N TRP A 103 -19.18 -18.69 8.47
CA TRP A 103 -18.65 -17.45 7.89
C TRP A 103 -19.34 -16.21 8.43
N ARG A 104 -20.64 -16.29 8.73
CA ARG A 104 -21.40 -15.16 9.24
C ARG A 104 -20.94 -14.78 10.63
N ALA A 105 -20.66 -15.77 11.49
CA ALA A 105 -20.11 -15.52 12.82
C ALA A 105 -18.74 -14.84 12.76
N VAL A 106 -17.84 -15.34 11.91
CA VAL A 106 -16.47 -14.81 11.78
C VAL A 106 -16.46 -13.41 11.16
N VAL A 107 -17.19 -13.22 10.06
CA VAL A 107 -17.31 -11.91 9.40
C VAL A 107 -18.00 -10.91 10.34
N GLY A 108 -19.04 -11.32 11.05
CA GLY A 108 -19.72 -10.50 12.05
C GLY A 108 -18.80 -10.08 13.20
N ALA A 109 -17.99 -11.01 13.73
CA ALA A 109 -17.03 -10.73 14.79
C ALA A 109 -15.95 -9.74 14.33
N LEU A 110 -15.43 -9.89 13.11
CA LEU A 110 -14.40 -9.00 12.57
C LEU A 110 -14.94 -7.61 12.22
N THR A 111 -16.10 -7.53 11.58
CA THR A 111 -16.74 -6.25 11.22
C THR A 111 -17.21 -5.45 12.43
N ALA A 112 -17.42 -6.10 13.59
CA ALA A 112 -17.72 -5.43 14.85
C ALA A 112 -16.50 -4.73 15.48
N ILE A 113 -15.27 -5.00 15.01
CA ILE A 113 -14.05 -4.38 15.53
C ILE A 113 -13.93 -2.96 14.98
N VAL A 114 -13.82 -1.97 15.88
CA VAL A 114 -13.60 -0.57 15.49
C VAL A 114 -12.29 -0.45 14.70
N GLY A 115 -12.39 0.09 13.48
CA GLY A 115 -11.26 0.24 12.57
C GLY A 115 -11.11 -0.86 11.54
N VAL A 116 -11.94 -1.93 11.58
CA VAL A 116 -12.13 -2.81 10.43
C VAL A 116 -13.10 -2.13 9.46
N GLU A 117 -12.68 -1.97 8.21
CA GLU A 117 -13.49 -1.34 7.16
C GLU A 117 -14.22 -2.38 6.31
N ASP A 118 -13.55 -3.49 6.02
CA ASP A 118 -14.09 -4.54 5.16
C ASP A 118 -13.47 -5.90 5.49
N VAL A 119 -14.24 -6.96 5.22
CA VAL A 119 -13.84 -8.36 5.45
C VAL A 119 -14.36 -9.19 4.29
N ALA A 120 -13.45 -9.82 3.57
CA ALA A 120 -13.78 -10.75 2.48
C ALA A 120 -13.19 -12.14 2.77
N VAL A 121 -13.87 -13.17 2.27
CA VAL A 121 -13.34 -14.54 2.22
C VAL A 121 -12.74 -14.75 0.83
N ALA A 122 -11.45 -15.08 0.78
CA ALA A 122 -10.77 -15.48 -0.43
C ALA A 122 -10.62 -17.01 -0.44
N GLU A 123 -10.85 -17.61 -1.61
CA GLU A 123 -10.66 -19.04 -1.84
C GLU A 123 -9.84 -19.19 -3.13
N ASP A 124 -8.69 -19.83 -3.00
CA ASP A 124 -7.82 -20.20 -4.10
C ASP A 124 -7.94 -21.71 -4.34
N ILE A 125 -8.24 -22.10 -5.58
CA ILE A 125 -8.48 -23.48 -5.97
C ILE A 125 -7.32 -23.94 -6.84
N GLU A 126 -6.58 -24.95 -6.37
CA GLU A 126 -5.52 -25.60 -7.13
C GLU A 126 -5.93 -27.03 -7.49
N TYR A 127 -5.72 -27.42 -8.75
CA TYR A 127 -5.96 -28.78 -9.22
C TYR A 127 -4.66 -29.58 -9.16
N VAL A 128 -4.53 -30.45 -8.15
CA VAL A 128 -3.34 -31.28 -7.95
C VAL A 128 -3.59 -32.67 -8.53
N ALA A 129 -2.61 -33.21 -9.25
CA ALA A 129 -2.71 -34.56 -9.80
C ALA A 129 -2.95 -35.60 -8.70
N ALA A 130 -3.99 -36.41 -8.87
CA ALA A 130 -4.35 -37.52 -8.02
C ALA A 130 -4.14 -38.86 -8.75
N ALA A 131 -4.18 -39.96 -7.99
CA ALA A 131 -4.00 -41.29 -8.54
C ALA A 131 -5.01 -41.59 -9.66
N ALA A 132 -4.59 -42.42 -10.63
CA ALA A 132 -5.41 -42.86 -11.76
C ALA A 132 -5.89 -41.76 -12.73
N GLY A 133 -5.16 -40.64 -12.84
CA GLY A 133 -5.42 -39.60 -13.85
C GLY A 133 -6.54 -38.62 -13.49
N PHE A 134 -7.00 -38.64 -12.24
CA PHE A 134 -7.92 -37.63 -11.71
C PHE A 134 -7.14 -36.44 -11.16
N ALA A 135 -7.78 -35.27 -11.11
CA ALA A 135 -7.29 -34.13 -10.35
C ALA A 135 -8.06 -34.04 -9.03
N ARG A 136 -7.36 -33.71 -7.95
CA ARG A 136 -7.94 -33.35 -6.65
C ARG A 136 -7.89 -31.83 -6.53
N GLU A 137 -9.02 -31.25 -6.18
CA GLU A 137 -9.11 -29.84 -5.79
C GLU A 137 -8.52 -29.66 -4.39
N VAL A 138 -7.58 -28.73 -4.28
CA VAL A 138 -7.00 -28.26 -3.02
C VAL A 138 -7.48 -26.82 -2.85
N PHE A 139 -8.16 -26.55 -1.75
CA PHE A 139 -8.72 -25.25 -1.43
C PHE A 139 -7.82 -24.57 -0.39
N GLU A 140 -7.20 -23.45 -0.76
CA GLU A 140 -6.58 -22.55 0.20
C GLU A 140 -7.56 -21.41 0.48
N ARG A 141 -7.97 -21.26 1.73
CA ARG A 141 -8.88 -20.18 2.13
C ARG A 141 -8.16 -19.17 2.99
N ALA A 142 -8.52 -17.91 2.83
CA ALA A 142 -8.00 -16.82 3.64
C ALA A 142 -9.08 -15.78 3.92
N LEU A 143 -8.92 -15.07 5.04
CA LEU A 143 -9.65 -13.83 5.30
C LEU A 143 -8.81 -12.66 4.80
N VAL A 144 -9.40 -11.84 3.95
CA VAL A 144 -8.83 -10.58 3.50
C VAL A 144 -9.52 -9.48 4.29
N VAL A 145 -8.78 -8.85 5.20
CA VAL A 145 -9.30 -7.83 6.11
C VAL A 145 -8.67 -6.50 5.76
N ARG A 146 -9.52 -5.51 5.47
CA ARG A 146 -9.11 -4.12 5.30
C ARG A 146 -9.36 -3.37 6.60
N CYS A 147 -8.33 -2.77 7.16
CA CYS A 147 -8.44 -2.10 8.45
C CYS A 147 -7.48 -0.92 8.60
N ASN A 148 -7.79 -0.08 9.58
CA ASN A 148 -6.97 1.05 9.97
C ASN A 148 -5.88 0.59 10.96
N ARG A 149 -4.61 0.75 10.56
CA ARG A 149 -3.44 0.32 11.33
C ARG A 149 -3.29 0.98 12.69
N THR A 150 -3.93 2.14 12.89
CA THR A 150 -3.88 2.88 14.16
C THR A 150 -4.89 2.37 15.18
N LEU A 151 -5.92 1.66 14.72
CA LEU A 151 -7.02 1.17 15.56
C LEU A 151 -6.98 -0.35 15.74
N VAL A 152 -6.44 -1.07 14.75
CA VAL A 152 -6.47 -2.53 14.71
C VAL A 152 -5.05 -3.09 14.64
N THR A 153 -4.76 -4.03 15.53
CA THR A 153 -3.52 -4.83 15.47
C THR A 153 -3.82 -6.23 14.94
N ILE A 154 -2.81 -6.87 14.34
CA ILE A 154 -2.92 -8.25 13.85
C ILE A 154 -3.36 -9.22 14.97
N GLY A 155 -2.88 -9.01 16.20
CA GLY A 155 -3.25 -9.85 17.35
C GLY A 155 -4.74 -9.81 17.67
N VAL A 156 -5.39 -8.65 17.52
CA VAL A 156 -6.84 -8.51 17.73
C VAL A 156 -7.62 -9.27 16.66
N LEU A 157 -7.18 -9.21 15.40
CA LEU A 157 -7.80 -9.97 14.30
C LEU A 157 -7.69 -11.48 14.53
N LEU A 158 -6.51 -11.98 14.87
CA LEU A 158 -6.28 -13.39 15.15
C LEU A 158 -7.08 -13.88 16.37
N ALA A 159 -7.24 -13.04 17.39
CA ALA A 159 -8.06 -13.35 18.54
C ALA A 159 -9.54 -13.49 18.16
N ALA A 160 -10.10 -12.54 17.40
CA ALA A 160 -11.48 -12.61 16.95
C ALA A 160 -11.76 -13.82 16.05
N ILE A 161 -10.83 -14.18 15.16
CA ILE A 161 -10.91 -15.38 14.32
C ILE A 161 -10.98 -16.65 15.19
N ARG A 162 -10.11 -16.72 16.20
CA ARG A 162 -10.07 -17.85 17.16
C ARG A 162 -11.33 -17.95 18.00
N ASP A 163 -11.83 -16.83 18.51
CA ASP A 163 -13.03 -16.81 19.34
C ASP A 163 -14.29 -17.17 18.52
N ALA A 164 -14.25 -16.95 17.20
CA ALA A 164 -15.25 -17.42 16.25
C ALA A 164 -15.05 -18.89 15.79
N GLY A 165 -14.07 -19.61 16.36
CA GLY A 165 -13.85 -21.04 16.13
C GLY A 165 -12.94 -21.39 14.95
N LEU A 166 -12.26 -20.41 14.35
CA LEU A 166 -11.31 -20.61 13.26
C LEU A 166 -9.86 -20.43 13.71
N SER A 167 -8.91 -21.03 13.00
CA SER A 167 -7.49 -20.81 13.24
C SER A 167 -6.87 -20.02 12.10
N GLY A 168 -6.32 -18.84 12.40
CA GLY A 168 -5.55 -18.05 11.44
C GLY A 168 -4.09 -18.52 11.38
N GLY A 169 -3.56 -18.66 10.17
CA GLY A 169 -2.14 -18.83 9.88
C GLY A 169 -1.39 -17.51 9.88
N THR A 170 -0.16 -17.52 9.35
CA THR A 170 0.71 -16.33 9.32
C THR A 170 0.08 -15.21 8.47
N PRO A 171 -0.27 -14.06 9.07
CA PRO A 171 -0.82 -12.93 8.34
C PRO A 171 0.21 -12.31 7.41
N VAL A 172 -0.22 -11.97 6.20
CA VAL A 172 0.62 -11.29 5.20
C VAL A 172 -0.07 -9.99 4.81
N GLU A 173 0.58 -8.87 5.07
CA GLU A 173 0.12 -7.59 4.54
C GLU A 173 0.22 -7.61 3.02
N THR A 174 -0.93 -7.44 2.35
CA THR A 174 -1.00 -7.45 0.88
C THR A 174 -0.63 -6.08 0.30
N GLY A 175 -0.16 -5.16 1.15
CA GLY A 175 0.29 -3.81 0.79
C GLY A 175 1.65 -3.77 0.08
N ARG A 176 2.27 -2.58 0.07
CA ARG A 176 3.51 -2.31 -0.68
C ARG A 176 4.82 -2.63 0.03
N LEU A 177 4.80 -3.05 1.29
CA LEU A 177 6.02 -3.44 1.99
C LEU A 177 6.73 -4.58 1.23
N GLY A 178 8.03 -4.43 0.96
CA GLY A 178 8.78 -5.38 0.13
C GLY A 178 8.61 -5.22 -1.39
N ARG A 179 7.90 -4.19 -1.88
CA ARG A 179 7.81 -3.86 -3.31
C ARG A 179 8.84 -2.83 -3.72
N GLU A 180 9.18 -2.87 -5.01
CA GLU A 180 10.18 -1.97 -5.60
C GLU A 180 9.59 -0.56 -5.84
N ILE A 181 10.43 0.46 -5.64
CA ILE A 181 10.24 1.84 -6.09
C ILE A 181 11.37 2.20 -7.04
N VAL A 182 11.05 3.05 -8.01
CA VAL A 182 12.02 3.61 -8.93
C VAL A 182 12.78 4.74 -8.25
N ILE A 183 14.11 4.66 -8.26
CA ILE A 183 14.99 5.77 -7.89
C ILE A 183 15.55 6.35 -9.20
N PRO A 184 15.17 7.58 -9.58
CA PRO A 184 15.75 8.22 -10.75
C PRO A 184 17.22 8.56 -10.53
N PRO A 185 18.03 8.64 -11.60
CA PRO A 185 19.40 9.08 -11.47
C PRO A 185 19.45 10.53 -10.92
N PRO A 186 20.51 10.89 -10.18
CA PRO A 186 20.77 12.29 -9.89
C PRO A 186 20.95 13.01 -11.22
N SER A 187 19.95 13.81 -11.62
CA SER A 187 20.01 14.62 -12.84
C SER A 187 21.38 15.31 -12.92
N ALA A 188 22.13 15.08 -13.99
CA ALA A 188 23.34 15.85 -14.27
C ALA A 188 22.93 17.32 -14.33
N VAL A 189 23.39 18.10 -13.36
CA VAL A 189 23.35 19.57 -13.42
C VAL A 189 24.35 20.02 -14.46
#